data_AF-X1EM87-F1
#
_entry.id   AF-X1EM87-F1
#
_cell.length_a   1.000
_cell.length_b   1.000
_cell.length_c   1.000
_cell.angle_alpha   90.00
_cell.angle_beta   90.00
_cell.angle_gamma   90.00
#
_symmetry.space_group_name_H-M   'P 1'
#
loop_
_entity.id
_entity.type
_entity.pdbx_description
1 polymer ?
#
loop_
_entity_poly.entity_id
_entity_poly.type
_entity_poly.pdbx_seq_one_letter_code
_entity_poly.pdbx_strand_id
1 'polypeptide(L)'
;MDIKKLVRPSIRDLRPYEPGKPIEEVQRELGLENVIKMASNENPVGPSPLAVKAIGENLHRINLYPDGGGYYLKKRLAHSLDVGEDQIILGNGSDEIIRMVLETFLNEDEEAVIA
;
A
#
# COMPACT_ATOMS: atom_id res chain seq x y z
N MET A 1 -35.17 -2.10 8.02
CA MET A 1 -34.09 -1.24 8.50
C MET A 1 -33.30 -0.78 7.29
N ASP A 2 -33.23 0.52 7.02
CA ASP A 2 -32.52 1.05 5.86
C ASP A 2 -31.05 1.29 6.23
N ILE A 3 -30.17 0.38 5.80
CA ILE A 3 -28.73 0.42 6.11
C ILE A 3 -28.10 1.74 5.63
N LYS A 4 -28.60 2.34 4.54
CA LYS A 4 -28.05 3.59 4.00
C LYS A 4 -28.14 4.75 4.99
N LYS A 5 -29.14 4.74 5.87
CA LYS A 5 -29.31 5.77 6.92
C LYS A 5 -28.31 5.64 8.08
N LEU A 6 -27.64 4.50 8.20
CA LEU A 6 -26.66 4.21 9.26
C LEU A 6 -25.22 4.51 8.82
N VAL A 7 -24.98 4.59 7.52
CA VAL A 7 -23.65 4.92 6.96
C VAL A 7 -23.34 6.38 7.24
N ARG A 8 -22.12 6.65 7.73
CA ARG A 8 -21.59 8.02 7.97
C ARG A 8 -21.77 8.88 6.70
N PRO A 9 -22.22 10.14 6.81
CA PRO A 9 -22.40 11.01 5.65
C PRO A 9 -21.16 11.08 4.74
N SER A 10 -19.97 11.24 5.33
CA SER A 10 -18.70 11.31 4.59
C SER A 10 -18.36 10.06 3.77
N ILE A 11 -18.92 8.89 4.11
CA ILE A 11 -18.73 7.66 3.34
C ILE A 11 -19.83 7.50 2.28
N ARG A 12 -21.03 8.02 2.55
CA ARG A 12 -22.19 7.88 1.65
C ARG A 12 -21.98 8.61 0.33
N ASP A 13 -21.35 9.77 0.38
CA ASP A 13 -21.12 10.64 -0.78
C ASP A 13 -19.74 10.42 -1.42
N LEU A 14 -18.94 9.49 -0.88
CA LEU A 14 -17.62 9.15 -1.38
C LEU A 14 -17.73 8.51 -2.77
N ARG A 15 -17.00 9.05 -3.75
CA ARG A 15 -16.86 8.44 -5.07
C ARG A 15 -15.81 7.33 -4.99
N PRO A 16 -16.09 6.12 -5.51
CA PRO A 16 -15.09 5.07 -5.58
C PRO A 16 -13.86 5.51 -6.36
N TYR A 17 -12.68 5.08 -5.90
CA TYR A 17 -11.46 5.19 -6.68
C TYR A 17 -11.53 4.25 -7.89
N GLU A 18 -11.10 4.74 -9.05
CA GLU A 18 -11.04 3.97 -10.29
C GLU A 18 -9.59 3.53 -10.56
N PRO A 19 -9.21 2.29 -10.21
CA PRO A 19 -7.86 1.80 -10.46
C PRO A 19 -7.63 1.52 -11.96
N GLY A 20 -6.36 1.49 -12.36
CA GLY A 20 -5.98 1.00 -13.68
C GLY A 20 -6.38 -0.47 -13.88
N LYS A 21 -6.81 -0.82 -15.10
CA LYS A 21 -7.29 -2.17 -15.42
C LYS A 21 -6.17 -3.22 -15.28
N PRO A 22 -6.45 -4.39 -14.67
CA PRO A 22 -5.55 -5.53 -14.69
C PRO A 22 -5.27 -6.03 -16.12
N ILE A 23 -4.12 -6.69 -16.32
CA ILE A 23 -3.74 -7.27 -17.61
C ILE A 23 -4.83 -8.21 -18.12
N GLU A 24 -5.33 -9.07 -17.25
CA GLU A 24 -6.30 -10.11 -17.57
C GLU A 24 -7.65 -9.50 -17.97
N GLU A 25 -8.00 -8.34 -17.42
CA GLU A 25 -9.22 -7.61 -17.81
C GLU A 25 -9.07 -7.04 -19.22
N VAL A 26 -7.94 -6.38 -19.50
CA VAL A 26 -7.64 -5.81 -20.82
C VAL A 26 -7.60 -6.91 -21.89
N GLN A 27 -7.00 -8.07 -21.58
CA GLN A 27 -6.95 -9.22 -22.49
C GLN A 27 -8.35 -9.74 -22.84
N ARG A 28 -9.22 -9.92 -21.84
CA ARG A 28 -10.60 -10.39 -22.06
C ARG A 28 -11.45 -9.41 -22.85
N GLU A 29 -11.33 -8.11 -22.56
CA GLU A 29 -12.15 -7.07 -23.18
C GLU A 29 -11.77 -6.83 -24.65
N LEU A 30 -10.46 -6.86 -24.95
CA LEU A 30 -9.94 -6.52 -26.28
C LEU A 30 -9.60 -7.75 -27.13
N GLY A 31 -9.74 -8.97 -26.59
CA GLY A 31 -9.38 -10.21 -27.28
C GLY A 31 -7.88 -10.32 -27.56
N LEU A 32 -7.03 -9.76 -26.69
CA LEU A 32 -5.59 -9.75 -26.85
C LEU A 32 -4.96 -10.96 -26.16
N GLU A 33 -4.08 -11.66 -26.85
CA GLU A 33 -3.27 -12.72 -26.23
C GLU A 33 -2.13 -12.15 -25.39
N ASN A 34 -1.56 -11.01 -25.80
CA ASN A 34 -0.39 -10.40 -25.16
C ASN A 34 -0.65 -8.94 -24.81
N VAL A 35 -0.27 -8.54 -23.60
CA VAL A 35 -0.35 -7.15 -23.11
C VAL A 35 0.96 -6.81 -22.42
N ILE A 36 1.56 -5.69 -22.81
CA ILE A 36 2.73 -5.12 -22.12
C ILE A 36 2.22 -4.08 -21.13
N LYS A 37 2.38 -4.33 -19.83
CA LYS A 37 1.90 -3.43 -18.77
C LYS A 37 2.92 -2.32 -18.51
N MET A 38 2.52 -1.07 -18.72
CA MET A 38 3.32 0.13 -18.43
C MET A 38 2.50 1.23 -17.72
N ALA A 39 1.46 0.85 -16.98
CA ALA A 39 0.43 1.77 -16.49
C ALA A 39 0.44 2.05 -14.97
N SER A 40 1.36 1.45 -14.21
CA SER A 40 1.33 1.49 -12.73
C SER A 40 2.70 1.77 -12.10
N ASN A 41 3.65 2.32 -12.85
CA ASN A 41 5.02 2.63 -12.38
C ASN A 41 5.77 1.43 -11.76
N GLU A 42 5.40 0.21 -12.15
CA GLU A 42 6.07 -1.01 -11.69
C GLU A 42 7.49 -1.09 -12.25
N ASN A 43 8.41 -1.69 -11.49
CA ASN A 43 9.78 -1.89 -11.95
C ASN A 43 9.83 -3.07 -12.97
N PRO A 44 10.19 -2.83 -14.25
CA PRO A 44 10.20 -3.87 -15.27
C PRO A 44 11.28 -4.94 -15.07
N VAL A 45 12.29 -4.67 -14.23
CA VAL A 45 13.35 -5.63 -13.89
C VAL A 45 12.86 -6.67 -12.88
N GLY A 46 11.72 -6.43 -12.22
CA GLY A 46 11.21 -7.27 -11.14
C GLY A 46 11.91 -7.01 -9.80
N PRO A 47 11.62 -7.83 -8.78
CA PRO A 47 12.20 -7.68 -7.44
C PRO A 47 13.68 -8.10 -7.41
N SER A 48 14.40 -7.63 -6.39
CA SER A 48 15.77 -8.08 -6.13
C SER A 48 15.83 -9.61 -5.97
N PRO A 49 16.78 -10.31 -6.63
CA PRO A 49 16.97 -11.75 -6.44
C PRO A 49 17.21 -12.15 -4.97
N LEU A 50 17.83 -11.26 -4.19
CA LEU A 50 18.05 -11.47 -2.75
C LEU A 50 16.73 -11.45 -1.97
N ALA A 51 15.79 -10.59 -2.35
CA ALA A 51 14.47 -10.53 -1.74
C ALA A 51 13.66 -11.79 -2.05
N VAL A 52 13.68 -12.25 -3.32
CA VAL A 52 13.00 -13.50 -3.74
C VAL A 52 13.53 -14.69 -2.95
N LYS A 53 14.86 -14.81 -2.80
CA LYS A 53 15.48 -15.86 -2.00
C LYS A 53 15.04 -15.80 -0.53
N ALA A 54 15.08 -14.62 0.08
CA ALA A 54 14.68 -14.44 1.48
C ALA A 54 13.20 -14.80 1.74
N ILE A 55 12.31 -14.46 0.81
CA ILE A 55 10.89 -14.87 0.87
C ILE A 55 10.81 -16.40 0.84
N GLY A 56 11.44 -17.05 -0.15
CA GLY A 56 11.41 -18.51 -0.29
C GLY A 56 11.92 -19.23 0.95
N GLU A 57 13.02 -18.76 1.54
CA GLU A 57 13.59 -19.33 2.77
C GLU A 57 12.66 -19.19 3.99
N ASN A 58 11.75 -18.21 4.01
CA ASN A 58 10.85 -17.94 5.14
C ASN A 58 9.40 -18.42 4.94
N LEU A 59 9.04 -18.96 3.76
CA LEU A 59 7.67 -19.40 3.45
C LEU A 59 7.11 -20.43 4.46
N HIS A 60 7.97 -21.25 5.05
CA HIS A 60 7.56 -22.26 6.04
C HIS A 60 7.09 -21.69 7.39
N ARG A 61 7.19 -20.36 7.60
CA ARG A 61 6.84 -19.68 8.86
C ARG A 61 5.63 -18.74 8.74
N ILE A 62 4.97 -18.68 7.58
CA ILE A 62 3.89 -17.71 7.31
C ILE A 62 2.64 -17.91 8.19
N ASN A 63 2.53 -19.03 8.90
CA ASN A 63 1.49 -19.29 9.89
C ASN A 63 1.71 -18.53 11.21
N LEU A 64 2.86 -17.89 11.40
CA LEU A 64 3.20 -17.11 12.58
C LEU A 64 3.01 -15.63 12.30
N TYR A 65 2.52 -14.89 13.30
CA TYR A 65 2.51 -13.43 13.23
C TYR A 65 3.94 -12.89 13.08
N PRO A 66 4.14 -11.83 12.27
CA PRO A 66 5.42 -11.14 12.22
C PRO A 66 5.67 -10.37 13.52
N ASP A 67 6.88 -9.84 13.67
CA ASP A 67 7.16 -8.81 14.66
C ASP A 67 6.34 -7.55 14.32
N GLY A 68 5.36 -7.23 15.15
CA GLY A 68 4.45 -6.11 14.94
C GLY A 68 5.13 -4.74 14.96
N GLY A 69 6.33 -4.61 15.55
CA GLY A 69 7.10 -3.36 15.54
C GLY A 69 8.08 -3.24 14.38
N GLY A 70 8.31 -4.33 13.63
CA GLY A 70 9.31 -4.39 12.56
C GLY A 70 10.72 -4.00 13.01
N TYR A 71 11.12 -4.37 14.22
CA TYR A 71 12.37 -3.97 14.90
C TYR A 71 13.60 -4.07 13.98
N TYR A 72 13.81 -5.22 13.36
CA TYR A 72 14.98 -5.44 12.49
C TYR A 72 14.94 -4.59 11.21
N LEU A 73 13.75 -4.33 10.67
CA LEU A 73 13.59 -3.48 9.49
C LEU A 73 13.85 -2.02 9.84
N LYS A 74 13.24 -1.52 10.93
CA LYS A 74 13.46 -0.15 11.42
C LYS A 74 14.92 0.13 11.70
N LYS A 75 15.59 -0.78 12.42
CA LYS A 75 17.02 -0.65 12.74
C LYS A 75 17.91 -0.57 11.49
N ARG A 76 17.63 -1.40 10.48
CA ARG A 76 18.40 -1.36 9.22
C ARG A 76 18.14 -0.08 8.42
N LEU A 77 16.87 0.35 8.34
CA LEU A 77 16.50 1.59 7.65
C LEU A 77 17.11 2.81 8.33
N ALA A 78 17.04 2.90 9.66
CA ALA A 78 17.62 3.98 10.46
C ALA A 78 19.11 4.15 10.16
N HIS A 79 19.86 3.04 10.20
CA HIS A 79 21.28 3.04 9.85
C HIS A 79 21.53 3.42 8.39
N SER A 80 20.76 2.90 7.43
CA SER A 80 20.94 3.20 6.01
C SER A 80 20.60 4.64 5.63
N LEU A 81 19.69 5.28 6.36
CA LEU A 81 19.21 6.64 6.10
C LEU A 81 19.88 7.70 6.99
N ASP A 82 20.73 7.28 7.94
CA ASP A 82 21.37 8.15 8.94
C ASP A 82 20.38 8.94 9.80
N VAL A 83 19.37 8.24 10.35
CA VAL A 83 18.32 8.79 11.22
C VAL A 83 18.07 7.91 12.44
N GLY A 84 17.37 8.44 13.45
CA GLY A 84 16.93 7.66 14.62
C GLY A 84 15.83 6.63 14.28
N GLU A 85 15.79 5.51 15.01
CA GLU A 85 14.71 4.51 14.86
C GLU A 85 13.32 5.09 15.23
N ASP A 86 13.28 6.11 16.09
CA ASP A 86 12.09 6.87 16.47
C ASP A 86 11.58 7.81 15.36
N GLN A 87 12.40 8.07 14.34
CA GLN A 87 12.02 8.86 13.16
C GLN A 87 11.42 8.01 12.03
N ILE A 88 11.22 6.70 12.25
CA ILE A 88 10.69 5.77 11.24
C ILE A 88 9.34 5.22 11.69
N ILE A 89 8.35 5.32 10.81
CA ILE A 89 7.08 4.58 10.89
C ILE A 89 7.02 3.57 9.74
N LEU A 90 6.52 2.37 10.01
CA LEU A 90 6.29 1.33 8.99
C LEU A 90 4.81 1.27 8.67
N GLY A 91 4.48 1.03 7.40
CA GLY A 91 3.12 0.80 6.91
C GLY A 91 3.13 -0.22 5.78
N ASN A 92 1.97 -0.79 5.50
CA ASN A 92 1.71 -1.70 4.39
C ASN A 92 1.56 -0.91 3.08
N GLY A 93 2.65 -0.28 2.67
CA GLY A 93 2.67 0.70 1.57
C GLY A 93 2.54 2.14 2.07
N SER A 94 2.98 3.10 1.25
CA SER A 94 2.94 4.52 1.58
C SER A 94 1.52 5.07 1.72
N ASP A 95 0.54 4.47 1.05
CA ASP A 95 -0.87 4.88 1.14
C ASP A 95 -1.40 4.78 2.57
N GLU A 96 -0.99 3.76 3.32
CA GLU A 96 -1.35 3.64 4.74
C GLU A 96 -0.72 4.77 5.56
N ILE A 97 0.52 5.15 5.26
CA ILE A 97 1.19 6.26 5.94
C ILE A 97 0.47 7.58 5.65
N ILE A 98 0.11 7.84 4.39
CA ILE A 98 -0.66 9.03 4.00
C ILE A 98 -1.99 9.06 4.74
N ARG A 99 -2.70 7.93 4.79
CA ARG A 99 -3.95 7.80 5.54
C ARG A 99 -3.75 8.11 7.03
N MET A 100 -2.73 7.53 7.67
CA MET A 100 -2.44 7.78 9.08
C MET A 100 -2.15 9.26 9.35
N VAL A 101 -1.41 9.94 8.47
CA VAL A 101 -1.18 11.38 8.58
C VAL A 101 -2.49 12.15 8.50
N LEU A 102 -3.35 11.86 7.52
CA LEU A 102 -4.66 12.52 7.39
C LEU A 102 -5.55 12.26 8.60
N GLU A 103 -5.66 11.02 9.06
CA GLU A 103 -6.47 10.65 10.23
C GLU A 103 -5.92 11.24 11.55
N THR A 104 -4.63 11.56 11.62
CA THR A 104 -4.00 12.17 12.81
C THR A 104 -4.21 13.68 12.88
N PHE A 105 -4.19 14.36 11.73
CA PHE A 105 -4.10 15.82 11.68
C PHE A 105 -5.31 16.54 11.08
N LEU A 106 -6.23 15.84 10.40
CA LEU A 106 -7.34 16.47 9.67
C LEU A 106 -8.70 16.18 10.31
N ASN A 107 -9.44 17.24 10.62
CA ASN A 107 -10.85 17.21 11.05
C ASN A 107 -11.81 17.49 9.87
N GLU A 108 -13.12 17.32 10.10
CA GLU A 108 -14.18 17.45 9.07
C GLU A 108 -14.23 18.84 8.41
N ASP A 109 -13.92 19.89 9.16
CA ASP A 109 -13.95 21.29 8.71
C ASP A 109 -12.55 21.86 8.39
N GLU A 110 -11.55 20.98 8.21
CA GLU A 110 -10.18 21.35 7.84
C GLU A 110 -9.85 20.90 6.42
N GLU A 111 -8.82 21.52 5.83
CA GLU A 111 -8.41 21.28 4.45
C GLU A 111 -6.96 20.81 4.37
N ALA A 112 -6.67 19.91 3.42
CA ALA A 112 -5.32 19.52 3.06
C ALA A 112 -4.93 20.14 1.71
N VAL A 113 -3.76 20.77 1.64
CA VAL A 113 -3.20 21.30 0.39
C VAL A 113 -2.23 20.27 -0.19
N ILE A 114 -2.46 19.86 -1.44
CA ILE A 114 -1.65 18.88 -2.17
C ILE A 114 -1.09 19.59 -3.42
N ALA A 115 0.20 19.40 -3.70
CA ALA A 115 0.91 19.99 -4.84
C ALA A 115 1.28 18.94 -5.89
#